data_AF-A0A377PS35-F1
#
_entry.id   AF-A0A377PS35-F1
#
_cell.length_a   1.000
_cell.length_b   1.000
_cell.length_c   1.000
_cell.angle_alpha   90.00
_cell.angle_beta   90.00
_cell.angle_gamma   90.00
#
_symmetry.space_group_name_H-M   'P 1'
#
loop_
_entity.id
_entity.type
_entity.pdbx_description
1 polymer ?
#
loop_
_entity_poly.entity_id
_entity_poly.type
_entity_poly.pdbx_seq_one_letter_code
_entity_poly.pdbx_strand_id
1 'polypeptide(L)'
;MSKMISTLEQLRQLRNRAVQDISGKLSSQKQLCQRYERNIAALTELSAGVPQLQGSSALLMNNQSGYKKNIQRVIEWQRQEQALADIQAKQLQADLVHEARREKSVELVLEQRRDFVVRERERQAQKVTDAISTQCWLRRQAATR
;
A
#
# COMPACT_ATOMS: atom_id res chain seq x y z
N MET A 1 2.92 -11.91 -30.39
CA MET A 1 3.34 -10.80 -29.51
C MET A 1 2.21 -10.27 -28.61
N SER A 2 0.96 -10.17 -29.09
CA SER A 2 -0.19 -9.73 -28.28
C SER A 2 -0.39 -10.54 -26.98
N LYS A 3 -0.23 -11.88 -27.02
CA LYS A 3 -0.38 -12.74 -25.83
C LYS A 3 0.53 -12.36 -24.65
N MET A 4 1.76 -11.93 -24.92
CA MET A 4 2.72 -11.55 -23.87
C MET A 4 2.32 -10.22 -23.20
N ILE A 5 1.86 -9.25 -23.99
CA ILE A 5 1.37 -7.96 -23.46
C ILE A 5 0.13 -8.20 -22.60
N SER A 6 -0.83 -9.03 -23.07
CA SER A 6 -2.02 -9.35 -22.28
C SER A 6 -1.70 -10.08 -20.97
N THR A 7 -0.70 -10.97 -20.96
CA THR A 7 -0.25 -11.63 -19.73
C THR A 7 0.39 -10.65 -18.76
N LEU A 8 1.21 -9.71 -19.24
CA LEU A 8 1.80 -8.66 -18.41
C LEU A 8 0.74 -7.70 -17.85
N GLU A 9 -0.31 -7.39 -18.63
CA GLU A 9 -1.45 -6.61 -18.16
C GLU A 9 -2.22 -7.32 -17.05
N GLN A 10 -2.50 -8.61 -17.22
CA GLN A 10 -3.12 -9.44 -16.18
C GLN A 10 -2.26 -9.50 -14.92
N LEU A 11 -0.95 -9.70 -15.07
CA LEU A 11 -0.02 -9.71 -13.95
C LEU A 11 -0.01 -8.36 -13.21
N ARG A 12 0.00 -7.24 -13.95
CA ARG A 12 -0.09 -5.90 -13.38
C ARG A 12 -1.38 -5.73 -12.57
N GLN A 13 -2.52 -6.15 -13.10
CA GLN A 13 -3.80 -6.06 -12.38
C GLN A 13 -3.78 -6.87 -11.08
N LEU A 14 -3.22 -8.09 -11.10
CA LEU A 14 -3.07 -8.90 -9.89
C LEU A 14 -2.18 -8.23 -8.85
N ARG A 15 -1.05 -7.64 -9.28
CA ARG A 15 -0.14 -6.91 -8.37
C ARG A 15 -0.77 -5.64 -7.81
N ASN A 16 -1.51 -4.91 -8.63
CA ASN A 16 -2.23 -3.72 -8.19
C ASN A 16 -3.26 -4.06 -7.11
N ARG A 17 -4.02 -5.14 -7.28
CA ARG A 17 -4.94 -5.64 -6.24
C ARG A 17 -4.20 -6.01 -4.96
N ALA A 18 -3.06 -6.71 -5.05
CA ALA A 18 -2.27 -7.05 -3.87
C ALA A 18 -1.79 -5.80 -3.10
N VAL A 19 -1.37 -4.74 -3.81
CA VAL A 19 -1.01 -3.44 -3.20
C VAL A 19 -2.22 -2.81 -2.50
N GLN A 20 -3.39 -2.82 -3.16
CA GLN A 20 -4.63 -2.29 -2.57
C GLN A 20 -5.04 -3.07 -1.31
N ASP A 21 -4.97 -4.39 -1.34
CA ASP A 21 -5.31 -5.25 -0.21
C ASP A 21 -4.40 -4.99 1.00
N ILE A 22 -3.07 -4.91 0.80
CA ILE A 22 -2.13 -4.61 1.87
C ILE A 22 -2.32 -3.18 2.38
N SER A 23 -2.58 -2.22 1.48
CA SER A 23 -2.88 -0.84 1.85
C SER A 23 -4.12 -0.75 2.76
N GLY A 24 -5.18 -1.49 2.41
CA GLY A 24 -6.40 -1.61 3.23
C GLY A 24 -6.10 -2.19 4.61
N LYS A 25 -5.34 -3.30 4.67
CA LYS A 25 -4.91 -3.89 5.95
C LYS A 25 -4.09 -2.93 6.80
N LEU A 26 -3.13 -2.21 6.20
CA LEU A 26 -2.31 -1.23 6.89
C LEU A 26 -3.15 -0.06 7.44
N SER A 27 -4.15 0.39 6.69
CA SER A 27 -5.09 1.43 7.15
C SER A 27 -5.87 0.97 8.39
N SER A 28 -6.48 -0.23 8.34
CA SER A 28 -7.19 -0.82 9.47
C SER A 28 -6.27 -1.00 10.70
N GLN A 29 -5.03 -1.43 10.48
CA GLN A 29 -4.06 -1.57 11.56
C GLN A 29 -3.70 -0.23 12.21
N LYS A 30 -3.48 0.82 11.41
CA LYS A 30 -3.22 2.18 11.94
C LYS A 30 -4.40 2.71 12.74
N GLN A 31 -5.63 2.45 12.30
CA GLN A 31 -6.83 2.81 13.06
C GLN A 31 -6.89 2.08 14.40
N LEU A 32 -6.49 0.80 14.44
CA LEU A 32 -6.39 0.04 15.68
C LEU A 32 -5.36 0.65 16.64
N CYS A 33 -4.16 1.00 16.16
CA CYS A 33 -3.14 1.69 16.97
C CYS A 33 -3.69 3.00 17.57
N GLN A 34 -4.37 3.82 16.77
CA GLN A 34 -4.99 5.06 17.25
C GLN A 34 -6.09 4.82 18.29
N ARG A 35 -6.85 3.72 18.17
CA ARG A 35 -7.85 3.35 19.18
C ARG A 35 -7.19 3.01 20.50
N TYR A 36 -6.06 2.30 20.48
CA TYR A 36 -5.31 2.01 21.70
C TYR A 36 -4.77 3.28 22.35
N GLU A 37 -4.21 4.21 21.59
CA GLU A 37 -3.75 5.52 22.08
C GLU A 37 -4.88 6.28 22.79
N ARG A 38 -6.06 6.37 22.15
CA ARG A 38 -7.24 7.04 22.72
C ARG A 38 -7.74 6.35 23.98
N ASN A 39 -7.79 5.02 23.98
CA ASN A 39 -8.22 4.25 25.16
C ASN A 39 -7.27 4.44 26.33
N ILE A 40 -5.96 4.41 26.08
CA ILE A 40 -4.94 4.64 27.11
C ILE A 40 -5.09 6.05 27.69
N ALA A 41 -5.27 7.07 26.84
CA ALA A 41 -5.49 8.45 27.29
C ALA A 41 -6.75 8.56 28.17
N ALA A 42 -7.88 8.02 27.71
CA ALA A 42 -9.14 8.05 28.45
C ALA A 42 -9.06 7.31 29.80
N LEU A 43 -8.41 6.14 29.84
CA LEU A 43 -8.20 5.38 31.08
C LEU A 43 -7.27 6.12 32.04
N THR A 44 -6.24 6.78 31.51
CA THR A 44 -5.31 7.60 32.30
C THR A 44 -6.05 8.76 32.95
N GLU A 45 -6.86 9.51 32.18
CA GLU A 45 -7.71 10.58 32.68
C GLU A 45 -8.71 10.07 33.74
N LEU A 46 -9.36 8.93 33.48
CA LEU A 46 -10.29 8.31 34.41
C LEU A 46 -9.62 7.96 35.75
N SER A 47 -8.39 7.44 35.73
CA SER A 47 -7.63 7.13 36.94
C SER A 47 -7.19 8.38 37.72
N ALA A 48 -6.87 9.48 37.01
CA ALA A 48 -6.46 10.74 37.59
C ALA A 48 -7.64 11.51 38.20
N GLY A 49 -8.83 11.39 37.60
CA GLY A 49 -10.06 12.03 38.04
C GLY A 49 -10.65 11.50 39.35
N VAL A 50 -10.07 10.46 39.96
CA VAL A 50 -10.57 9.88 41.21
C VAL A 50 -10.14 10.74 42.40
N PRO A 51 -11.07 11.47 43.05
CA PRO A 51 -10.75 12.48 44.07
C PRO A 51 -10.13 11.84 45.32
N GLN A 52 -9.16 12.50 45.94
CA GLN A 52 -8.69 12.11 47.27
C GLN A 52 -9.74 12.53 48.30
N LEU A 53 -10.45 11.55 48.86
CA LEU A 53 -11.41 11.77 49.92
C LEU A 53 -10.65 12.00 51.24
N GLN A 54 -10.59 13.24 51.72
CA GLN A 54 -10.09 13.54 53.06
C GLN A 54 -11.19 13.19 54.08
N GLY A 55 -10.85 12.43 55.13
CA GLY A 55 -11.79 12.03 56.18
C GLY A 55 -12.73 10.87 55.83
N SER A 56 -12.48 10.13 54.75
CA SER A 56 -13.30 8.97 54.36
C SER A 56 -13.00 7.70 55.16
N SER A 57 -14.05 6.88 55.34
CA SER A 57 -13.95 5.54 55.92
C SER A 57 -12.88 4.67 55.23
N ALA A 58 -12.19 3.82 56.00
CA ALA A 58 -11.17 2.89 55.49
C ALA A 58 -11.68 2.00 54.34
N LEU A 59 -12.98 1.66 54.34
CA LEU A 59 -13.61 0.91 53.24
C LEU A 59 -13.60 1.69 51.92
N LEU A 60 -13.86 3.00 51.95
CA LEU A 60 -13.83 3.85 50.75
C LEU A 60 -12.42 4.00 50.21
N MET A 61 -11.42 4.11 51.10
CA MET A 61 -10.01 4.14 50.69
C MET A 61 -9.58 2.83 50.01
N ASN A 62 -9.99 1.69 50.55
CA ASN A 62 -9.71 0.38 49.95
C ASN A 62 -10.34 0.24 48.55
N ASN A 63 -11.61 0.65 48.41
CA ASN A 63 -12.30 0.65 47.13
C ASN A 63 -11.61 1.55 46.10
N GLN A 64 -11.18 2.75 46.51
CA GLN A 64 -10.47 3.68 45.63
C GLN A 64 -9.14 3.13 45.15
N SER A 65 -8.37 2.52 46.07
CA SER A 65 -7.09 1.88 45.76
C SER A 65 -7.27 0.70 44.81
N GLY A 66 -8.25 -0.17 45.08
CA GLY A 66 -8.59 -1.30 44.21
C GLY A 66 -9.01 -0.86 42.80
N TYR A 67 -9.84 0.17 42.71
CA TYR A 67 -10.26 0.76 41.43
C TYR A 67 -9.07 1.30 40.62
N LYS A 68 -8.20 2.12 41.24
CA LYS A 68 -7.00 2.66 40.57
C LYS A 68 -6.08 1.54 40.10
N LYS A 69 -5.83 0.52 40.94
CA LYS A 69 -5.00 -0.63 40.60
C LYS A 69 -5.57 -1.41 39.41
N ASN A 70 -6.89 -1.58 39.35
CA ASN A 70 -7.56 -2.25 38.24
C ASN A 70 -7.44 -1.45 36.93
N ILE A 71 -7.68 -0.14 36.95
CA ILE A 71 -7.48 0.70 35.75
C ILE A 71 -6.03 0.65 35.28
N GLN A 72 -5.08 0.76 36.20
CA GLN A 72 -3.66 0.71 35.87
C GLN A 72 -3.28 -0.60 35.17
N ARG A 73 -3.80 -1.74 35.64
CA ARG A 73 -3.62 -3.03 34.97
C ARG A 73 -4.20 -3.04 33.55
N VAL A 74 -5.38 -2.44 33.35
CA VAL A 74 -5.97 -2.34 32.01
C VAL A 74 -5.12 -1.44 31.10
N ILE A 75 -4.59 -0.33 31.60
CA ILE A 75 -3.67 0.54 30.86
C ILE A 75 -2.42 -0.22 30.43
N GLU A 76 -1.82 -0.98 31.35
CA GLU A 76 -0.63 -1.80 31.07
C GLU A 76 -0.92 -2.84 29.98
N TRP A 77 -2.07 -3.51 30.05
CA TRP A 77 -2.50 -4.42 28.99
C TRP A 77 -2.71 -3.72 27.64
N GLN A 78 -3.40 -2.57 27.61
CA GLN A 78 -3.61 -1.79 26.38
C GLN A 78 -2.28 -1.34 25.75
N ARG A 79 -1.27 -1.00 26.57
CA ARG A 79 0.07 -0.65 26.08
C ARG A 79 0.79 -1.83 25.43
N GLN A 80 0.64 -3.03 26.00
CA GLN A 80 1.20 -4.25 25.40
C GLN A 80 0.54 -4.55 24.06
N GLU A 81 -0.79 -4.48 23.99
CA GLU A 81 -1.55 -4.68 22.74
C GLU A 81 -1.20 -3.62 21.68
N GLN A 82 -1.03 -2.36 22.08
CA GLN A 82 -0.57 -1.29 21.19
C GLN A 82 0.81 -1.62 20.60
N ALA A 83 1.76 -2.06 21.42
CA ALA A 83 3.09 -2.41 20.95
C ALA A 83 3.07 -3.56 19.94
N LEU A 84 2.22 -4.57 20.16
CA LEU A 84 2.00 -5.65 19.19
C LEU A 84 1.38 -5.13 17.89
N ALA A 85 0.39 -4.24 18.01
CA ALA A 85 -0.27 -3.64 16.85
C ALA A 85 0.69 -2.78 16.02
N ASP A 86 1.61 -2.05 16.65
CA ASP A 86 2.64 -1.25 15.98
C ASP A 86 3.66 -2.12 15.24
N ILE A 87 4.04 -3.26 15.82
CA ILE A 87 4.91 -4.24 15.13
C ILE A 87 4.23 -4.74 13.86
N GLN A 88 2.95 -5.11 13.95
CA GLN A 88 2.16 -5.55 12.79
C GLN A 88 2.02 -4.44 11.74
N ALA A 89 1.82 -3.18 12.15
CA ALA A 89 1.76 -2.04 11.23
C ALA A 89 3.08 -1.85 10.48
N LYS A 90 4.22 -1.97 11.16
CA LYS A 90 5.55 -1.89 10.54
C LYS A 90 5.77 -3.03 9.53
N GLN A 91 5.34 -4.24 9.85
CA GLN A 91 5.41 -5.37 8.94
C GLN A 91 4.55 -5.15 7.69
N LEU A 92 3.29 -4.75 7.86
CA LEU A 92 2.39 -4.40 6.75
C LEU A 92 2.95 -3.27 5.88
N GLN A 93 3.62 -2.29 6.48
CA GLN A 93 4.28 -1.21 5.74
C GLN A 93 5.45 -1.73 4.90
N ALA A 94 6.28 -2.61 5.45
CA ALA A 94 7.38 -3.24 4.70
C ALA A 94 6.84 -4.09 3.54
N ASP A 95 5.81 -4.88 3.79
CA ASP A 95 5.14 -5.71 2.77
C ASP A 95 4.54 -4.84 1.66
N LEU A 96 3.92 -3.71 2.02
CA LEU A 96 3.36 -2.77 1.06
C LEU A 96 4.44 -2.19 0.14
N VAL A 97 5.57 -1.77 0.69
CA VAL A 97 6.69 -1.24 -0.09
C VAL A 97 7.23 -2.31 -1.04
N HIS A 98 7.34 -3.55 -0.57
CA HIS A 98 7.82 -4.66 -1.36
C HIS A 98 6.87 -5.00 -2.53
N GLU A 99 5.55 -5.10 -2.29
CA GLU A 99 4.58 -5.35 -3.36
C GLU A 99 4.43 -4.16 -4.30
N ALA A 100 4.55 -2.91 -3.81
CA ALA A 100 4.57 -1.73 -4.67
C ALA A 100 5.78 -1.74 -5.63
N ARG A 101 6.96 -2.16 -5.16
CA ARG A 101 8.14 -2.34 -6.03
C ARG A 101 7.91 -3.41 -7.10
N ARG A 102 7.22 -4.50 -6.76
CA ARG A 102 6.86 -5.56 -7.71
C ARG A 102 5.82 -5.13 -8.73
N GLU A 103 4.83 -4.33 -8.32
CA GLU A 103 3.85 -3.74 -9.23
C GLU A 103 4.56 -2.81 -10.23
N LYS A 104 5.44 -1.94 -9.72
CA LYS A 104 6.17 -0.99 -10.56
C LYS A 104 7.10 -1.67 -11.56
N SER A 105 7.78 -2.74 -11.16
CA SER A 105 8.67 -3.48 -12.08
C SER A 105 7.90 -4.09 -13.25
N VAL A 106 6.70 -4.64 -13.00
CA VAL A 106 5.82 -5.16 -14.05
C VAL A 106 5.32 -4.04 -14.96
N GLU A 107 4.97 -2.89 -14.41
CA GLU A 107 4.56 -1.72 -15.19
C GLU A 107 5.67 -1.27 -16.16
N LEU A 108 6.91 -1.15 -15.69
CA LEU A 108 8.05 -0.76 -16.53
C LEU A 108 8.30 -1.78 -17.66
N VAL A 109 8.23 -3.07 -17.36
CA VAL A 109 8.40 -4.13 -18.39
C VAL A 109 7.26 -4.07 -19.42
N LEU A 110 6.02 -3.80 -18.98
CA LEU A 110 4.88 -3.65 -19.87
C LEU A 110 5.04 -2.45 -20.81
N GLU A 111 5.48 -1.31 -20.29
CA GLU A 111 5.77 -0.11 -21.09
C GLU A 111 6.86 -0.37 -22.14
N GLN A 112 8.00 -0.92 -21.73
CA GLN A 112 9.08 -1.28 -22.65
C GLN A 112 8.60 -2.24 -23.76
N ARG A 113 7.72 -3.18 -23.41
CA ARG A 113 7.19 -4.13 -24.40
C ARG A 113 6.24 -3.48 -25.39
N ARG A 114 5.42 -2.52 -24.93
CA ARG A 114 4.52 -1.74 -25.80
C ARG A 114 5.35 -0.89 -26.77
N ASP A 115 6.35 -0.18 -26.28
CA ASP A 115 7.25 0.64 -27.10
C ASP A 115 7.97 -0.19 -28.16
N PHE A 116 8.46 -1.38 -27.78
CA PHE A 116 9.10 -2.29 -28.73
C PHE A 116 8.15 -2.66 -29.88
N VAL A 117 6.89 -2.99 -29.57
CA VAL A 117 5.90 -3.35 -30.58
C VAL A 117 5.55 -2.17 -31.49
N VAL A 118 5.45 -0.96 -30.94
CA VAL A 118 5.22 0.26 -31.73
C VAL A 118 6.38 0.50 -32.69
N ARG A 119 7.63 0.46 -32.21
CA ARG A 119 8.82 0.66 -33.06
C ARG A 119 8.98 -0.40 -34.15
N GLU A 120 8.65 -1.66 -33.88
CA GLU A 120 8.64 -2.71 -34.91
C GLU A 120 7.60 -2.42 -35.99
N ARG A 121 6.40 -1.97 -35.61
CA ARG A 121 5.34 -1.60 -36.56
C ARG A 121 5.74 -0.39 -37.41
N GLU A 122 6.31 0.64 -36.79
CA GLU A 122 6.81 1.82 -37.49
C GLU A 122 7.91 1.46 -38.48
N ARG A 123 8.87 0.61 -38.08
CA ARG A 123 9.91 0.11 -38.99
C ARG A 123 9.34 -0.67 -40.17
N GLN A 124 8.31 -1.49 -39.95
CA GLN A 124 7.65 -2.23 -41.02
C GLN A 124 6.89 -1.28 -41.97
N ALA A 125 6.16 -0.31 -41.42
CA ALA A 125 5.46 0.70 -42.22
C ALA A 125 6.44 1.53 -43.06
N GLN A 126 7.55 1.98 -42.47
CA GLN A 126 8.59 2.72 -43.17
C GLN A 126 9.19 1.92 -44.33
N LYS A 127 9.53 0.64 -44.11
CA LYS A 127 10.04 -0.24 -45.17
C LYS A 127 9.07 -0.36 -46.36
N VAL A 128 7.77 -0.45 -46.08
CA VAL A 128 6.75 -0.50 -47.14
C VAL A 128 6.67 0.83 -47.90
N THR A 129 6.64 1.95 -47.18
CA THR A 129 6.63 3.30 -47.77
C THR A 129 7.87 3.56 -48.64
N ASP A 130 9.05 3.17 -48.16
CA ASP A 130 10.32 3.33 -48.88
C ASP A 130 10.35 2.46 -50.14
N ALA A 131 9.84 1.22 -50.06
CA ALA A 131 9.74 0.33 -51.21
C ALA A 131 8.80 0.90 -52.28
N ILE A 132 7.62 1.42 -51.89
CA ILE A 132 6.68 2.07 -52.81
C ILE A 132 7.31 3.31 -53.45
N SER A 133 7.95 4.16 -52.64
CA SER A 133 8.60 5.39 -53.12
C SER A 133 9.70 5.09 -54.14
N THR A 134 10.52 4.06 -53.87
CA THR A 134 11.57 3.60 -54.78
C THR A 134 10.99 3.10 -56.10
N GLN A 135 9.91 2.31 -56.06
CA GLN A 135 9.22 1.84 -57.27
C GLN A 135 8.64 2.99 -58.10
N CYS A 136 7.99 3.97 -57.44
CA CYS A 136 7.45 5.16 -58.11
C CYS A 136 8.57 5.96 -58.79
N TRP A 137 9.70 6.15 -58.12
CA TRP A 137 10.87 6.84 -58.67
C TRP A 137 11.44 6.11 -59.90
N LEU A 138 11.64 4.80 -59.82
CA LEU A 138 12.13 3.97 -60.94
C LEU A 138 11.18 4.03 -62.16
N ARG A 139 9.87 3.94 -61.93
CA ARG A 139 8.87 4.05 -63.01
C ARG A 139 8.91 5.41 -63.69
N ARG A 140 9.07 6.49 -62.92
CA ARG A 140 9.19 7.85 -63.47
C ARG A 140 10.47 8.01 -64.29
N GLN A 141 11.59 7.50 -63.79
CA GLN A 141 12.87 7.55 -64.50
C GLN A 141 12.83 6.81 -65.84
N ALA A 142 12.19 5.63 -65.87
CA ALA A 142 12.02 4.84 -67.09
C ALA A 142 11.11 5.52 -68.12
N ALA A 143 10.11 6.31 -67.69
CA ALA A 143 9.22 7.04 -68.58
C ALA A 143 9.84 8.34 -69.16
N THR A 144 10.90 8.86 -68.55
CA THR A 144 11.67 10.03 -69.03
C THR A 144 12.87 9.68 -69.90
N ARG A 145 13.13 8.39 -70.15
CA ARG A 145 14.09 7.90 -71.15
C ARG A 145 13.36 7.50 -72.41
#